data_AF-A0A238J677-F1
#
_entry.id   AF-A0A238J677-F1
#
_cell.length_a   1.000
_cell.length_b   1.000
_cell.length_c   1.000
_cell.angle_alpha   90.00
_cell.angle_beta   90.00
_cell.angle_gamma   90.00
#
_symmetry.space_group_name_H-M   'P 1'
#
loop_
_entity.id
_entity.type
_entity.pdbx_description
1 polymer ?
#
loop_
_entity_poly.entity_id
_entity_poly.type
_entity_poly.pdbx_seq_one_letter_code
_entity_poly.pdbx_strand_id
1 'polypeptide(L)'
;MTNKLGSIFVALGATALVTACSSSPTPFEALDGKANAMADRLLALDITPAESMPEAGTATFNGFIGIGSGTEEELAALAEDELPEGAILGELTLEATFADGFVDGTASNFLGENSETFGGELTIIQDVVDFEPAEFEGTIDGTLTNGGDEYLVDLDSFGIFLGLADGQPEGLAGLATGTIQENALEPELAVGAFIAEIE
;
A
#
# COMPACT_ATOMS: atom_id res chain seq x y z
N MET A 1 -53.88 -9.23 -20.66
CA MET A 1 -53.70 -7.81 -21.03
C MET A 1 -52.29 -7.44 -20.60
N THR A 2 -51.24 -7.82 -21.31
CA THR A 2 -50.75 -7.27 -22.59
C THR A 2 -50.83 -5.75 -22.62
N ASN A 3 -49.68 -5.10 -22.50
CA ASN A 3 -49.28 -3.99 -23.36
C ASN A 3 -47.75 -4.02 -23.51
N LYS A 4 -47.31 -4.62 -24.62
CA LYS A 4 -46.09 -4.24 -25.33
C LYS A 4 -46.27 -2.79 -25.80
N LEU A 5 -45.15 -2.06 -25.90
CA LEU A 5 -44.81 -0.97 -26.84
C LEU A 5 -43.72 -0.14 -26.15
N GLY A 6 -42.52 0.07 -26.68
CA GLY A 6 -41.95 -0.30 -27.96
C GLY A 6 -40.50 0.19 -27.98
N SER A 7 -39.65 -0.56 -28.66
CA SER A 7 -38.33 -0.09 -29.06
C SER A 7 -38.46 1.11 -30.00
N ILE A 8 -37.63 2.12 -29.79
CA ILE A 8 -37.23 3.08 -30.83
C ILE A 8 -35.70 3.04 -30.89
N PHE A 9 -35.20 2.42 -31.97
CA PHE A 9 -33.84 2.62 -32.47
C PHE A 9 -33.85 3.82 -33.41
N VAL A 10 -33.13 4.90 -33.08
CA VAL A 10 -32.67 5.99 -33.97
C VAL A 10 -31.52 6.65 -33.21
N ALA A 11 -30.33 6.97 -33.70
CA ALA A 11 -29.61 6.74 -34.94
C ALA A 11 -28.10 6.86 -34.61
N LEU A 12 -27.28 6.31 -35.48
CA LEU A 12 -25.85 6.58 -35.57
C LEU A 12 -25.55 8.09 -35.48
N GLY A 13 -24.80 8.46 -34.46
CA GLY A 13 -24.01 9.69 -34.39
C GLY A 13 -22.66 9.31 -33.83
N ALA A 14 -21.71 8.94 -34.70
CA ALA A 14 -20.33 8.73 -34.32
C ALA A 14 -19.72 10.08 -33.90
N THR A 15 -19.82 10.38 -32.62
CA THR A 15 -18.92 11.31 -31.96
C THR A 15 -18.09 10.44 -31.05
N ALA A 16 -16.81 10.26 -31.38
CA ALA A 16 -15.86 9.77 -30.40
C ALA A 16 -15.78 10.82 -29.30
N LEU A 17 -16.70 10.74 -28.32
CA LEU A 17 -16.37 11.22 -27.00
C LEU A 17 -15.22 10.34 -26.56
N VAL A 18 -14.02 10.93 -26.57
CA VAL A 18 -13.01 10.55 -25.59
C VAL A 18 -13.67 10.88 -24.26
N THR A 19 -14.46 9.94 -23.75
CA THR A 19 -14.84 9.93 -22.34
C THR A 19 -13.50 9.74 -21.67
N ALA A 20 -12.86 10.85 -21.32
CA ALA A 20 -11.95 10.86 -20.19
C ALA A 20 -12.75 10.17 -19.10
N CYS A 21 -12.35 8.93 -18.80
CA CYS A 21 -12.89 8.21 -17.68
C CYS A 21 -12.44 9.05 -16.50
N SER A 22 -13.26 10.03 -16.09
CA SER A 22 -13.13 10.64 -14.78
C SER A 22 -13.54 9.54 -13.82
N SER A 23 -12.63 8.59 -13.60
CA SER A 23 -12.66 7.77 -12.41
C SER A 23 -12.65 8.78 -11.28
N SER A 24 -13.83 9.06 -10.72
CA SER A 24 -13.91 9.81 -9.49
C SER A 24 -12.90 9.18 -8.55
N PRO A 25 -12.00 9.95 -7.92
CA PRO A 25 -11.01 9.38 -7.03
C PRO A 25 -11.74 8.52 -6.00
N THR A 26 -11.20 7.32 -5.75
CA THR A 26 -11.69 6.45 -4.69
C THR A 26 -11.68 7.28 -3.39
N PRO A 27 -12.79 7.40 -2.66
CA PRO A 27 -12.77 8.12 -1.39
C PRO A 27 -11.80 7.45 -0.41
N PHE A 28 -11.12 8.24 0.45
CA PHE A 28 -10.18 7.72 1.45
C PHE A 28 -10.81 6.59 2.29
N GLU A 29 -12.03 6.79 2.81
CA GLU A 29 -12.79 5.78 3.57
C GLU A 29 -12.94 4.44 2.82
N ALA A 30 -13.05 4.47 1.49
CA ALA A 30 -13.18 3.25 0.69
C ALA A 30 -11.85 2.54 0.48
N LEU A 31 -10.73 3.28 0.46
CA LEU A 31 -9.38 2.71 0.42
C LEU A 31 -9.02 2.14 1.79
N ASP A 32 -9.22 2.92 2.85
CA ASP A 32 -9.03 2.52 4.25
C ASP A 32 -9.84 1.26 4.59
N GLY A 33 -11.13 1.21 4.24
CA GLY A 33 -11.95 0.02 4.44
C GLY A 33 -11.45 -1.23 3.71
N LYS A 34 -10.78 -1.08 2.56
CA LYS A 34 -10.14 -2.22 1.86
C LYS A 34 -8.85 -2.64 2.55
N ALA A 35 -8.02 -1.69 2.96
CA ALA A 35 -6.78 -1.95 3.70
C ALA A 35 -7.07 -2.68 5.01
N ASN A 36 -8.05 -2.20 5.79
CA ASN A 36 -8.49 -2.84 7.03
C ASN A 36 -9.06 -4.25 6.80
N ALA A 37 -9.89 -4.43 5.76
CA ALA A 37 -10.40 -5.76 5.43
C ALA A 37 -9.32 -6.74 4.94
N MET A 38 -8.21 -6.25 4.39
CA MET A 38 -7.03 -7.06 4.04
C MET A 38 -6.22 -7.38 5.29
N ALA A 39 -5.99 -6.39 6.16
CA ALA A 39 -5.35 -6.56 7.47
C ALA A 39 -6.05 -7.61 8.32
N ASP A 40 -7.38 -7.54 8.47
CA ASP A 40 -8.16 -8.52 9.21
C ASP A 40 -7.98 -9.96 8.71
N ARG A 41 -7.82 -10.13 7.39
CA ARG A 41 -7.62 -11.46 6.79
C ARG A 41 -6.20 -11.97 7.02
N LEU A 42 -5.20 -11.15 6.71
CA LEU A 42 -3.80 -11.55 6.73
C LEU A 42 -3.27 -11.67 8.16
N LEU A 43 -3.68 -10.80 9.09
CA LEU A 43 -3.31 -10.91 10.51
C LEU A 43 -3.98 -12.09 11.22
N ALA A 44 -4.95 -12.74 10.59
CA ALA A 44 -5.50 -14.01 11.05
C ALA A 44 -4.69 -15.24 10.60
N LEU A 45 -3.68 -15.05 9.73
CA LEU A 45 -2.76 -16.09 9.29
C LEU A 45 -1.59 -16.21 10.28
N ASP A 46 -0.99 -17.40 10.32
CA ASP A 46 0.27 -17.61 11.03
C ASP A 46 1.45 -17.02 10.23
N ILE A 47 2.52 -16.62 10.93
CA ILE A 47 3.79 -16.25 10.30
C ILE A 47 4.33 -17.45 9.52
N THR A 48 4.75 -17.22 8.27
CA THR A 48 5.34 -18.25 7.43
C THR A 48 6.64 -18.79 8.07
N PRO A 49 6.77 -20.11 8.32
CA PRO A 49 8.00 -20.68 8.83
C PRO A 49 9.15 -20.56 7.82
N ALA A 50 10.34 -20.26 8.34
CA ALA A 50 11.62 -20.19 7.62
C ALA A 50 11.81 -21.28 6.56
N GLU A 51 11.68 -22.51 7.03
CA GLU A 51 11.98 -23.73 6.30
C GLU A 51 10.95 -24.04 5.22
N SER A 52 9.86 -23.29 5.21
CA SER A 52 8.77 -23.42 4.24
C SER A 52 8.78 -22.32 3.18
N MET A 53 9.69 -21.35 3.29
CA MET A 53 9.87 -20.32 2.26
C MET A 53 10.38 -20.96 0.96
N PRO A 54 9.90 -20.48 -0.22
CA PRO A 54 10.43 -20.95 -1.49
C PRO A 54 11.93 -20.68 -1.59
N GLU A 55 12.69 -21.60 -2.19
CA GLU A 55 14.12 -21.38 -2.46
C GLU A 55 14.36 -20.68 -3.81
N ALA A 56 13.32 -20.54 -4.63
CA ALA A 56 13.40 -19.95 -5.98
C ALA A 56 12.03 -19.50 -6.48
N GLY A 57 12.05 -18.72 -7.56
CA GLY A 57 10.86 -18.16 -8.19
C GLY A 57 10.57 -16.74 -7.73
N THR A 58 9.47 -16.20 -8.24
CA THR A 58 8.97 -14.87 -7.89
C THR A 58 7.49 -14.92 -7.55
N ALA A 59 7.06 -14.03 -6.67
CA ALA A 59 5.64 -13.81 -6.35
C ALA A 59 5.37 -12.30 -6.29
N THR A 60 4.23 -11.88 -6.85
CA THR A 60 3.76 -10.50 -6.79
C THR A 60 2.66 -10.37 -5.76
N PHE A 61 2.77 -9.36 -4.91
CA PHE A 61 1.83 -9.04 -3.84
C PHE A 61 1.28 -7.64 -4.07
N ASN A 62 -0.03 -7.49 -3.94
CA ASN A 62 -0.70 -6.21 -4.05
C ASN A 62 -1.40 -5.87 -2.74
N GLY A 63 -1.38 -4.60 -2.37
CA GLY A 63 -2.04 -4.14 -1.16
C GLY A 63 -1.91 -2.64 -0.95
N PHE A 64 -1.63 -2.25 0.29
CA PHE A 64 -1.71 -0.87 0.73
C PHE A 64 -0.57 -0.52 1.68
N ILE A 65 -0.18 0.75 1.67
CA ILE A 65 0.71 1.36 2.65
C ILE A 65 0.02 2.58 3.26
N GLY A 66 0.11 2.71 4.58
CA GLY A 66 -0.25 3.92 5.30
C GLY A 66 0.97 4.57 5.90
N ILE A 67 1.07 5.89 5.78
CA ILE A 67 2.17 6.69 6.35
C ILE A 67 1.55 7.85 7.13
N GLY A 68 2.08 8.10 8.31
CA GLY A 68 1.74 9.26 9.11
C GLY A 68 2.97 9.90 9.73
N SER A 69 2.87 11.17 10.05
CA SER A 69 3.92 11.92 10.73
C SER A 69 3.41 12.59 11.99
N GLY A 70 4.33 12.87 12.90
CA GLY A 70 4.00 13.51 14.16
C GLY A 70 5.18 13.51 15.12
N THR A 71 4.91 13.95 16.34
CA THR A 71 5.86 13.86 17.45
C THR A 71 5.97 12.42 17.97
N GLU A 72 7.07 12.09 18.66
CA GLU A 72 7.25 10.77 19.29
C GLU A 72 6.08 10.42 20.24
N GLU A 73 5.52 11.41 20.93
CA GLU A 73 4.36 11.23 21.82
C GLU A 73 3.08 10.89 21.05
N GLU A 74 2.81 11.59 19.93
CA GLU A 74 1.68 11.31 19.05
C GLU A 74 1.80 9.93 18.41
N LEU A 75 3.00 9.58 17.95
CA LEU A 75 3.28 8.28 17.34
C LEU A 75 3.20 7.12 18.35
N ALA A 76 3.63 7.33 19.59
CA ALA A 76 3.51 6.32 20.65
C ALA A 76 2.05 6.02 21.04
N ALA A 77 1.13 6.97 20.82
CA ALA A 77 -0.29 6.77 21.06
C ALA A 77 -0.97 5.89 19.99
N LEU A 78 -0.34 5.71 18.83
CA LEU A 78 -0.87 4.91 17.71
C LEU A 78 -0.85 3.40 17.96
N ALA A 79 -0.30 2.95 19.09
CA ALA A 79 -0.40 1.56 19.53
C ALA A 79 -1.85 1.12 19.86
N GLU A 80 -2.83 2.02 19.76
CA GLU A 80 -4.27 1.78 20.02
C GLU A 80 -5.13 1.63 18.74
N ASP A 81 -4.54 1.17 17.62
CA ASP A 81 -5.24 0.77 16.38
C ASP A 81 -5.83 1.90 15.50
N GLU A 82 -5.44 3.16 15.70
CA GLU A 82 -5.85 4.27 14.82
C GLU A 82 -4.66 4.82 14.02
N LEU A 83 -4.88 5.14 12.75
CA LEU A 83 -3.92 5.91 11.96
C LEU A 83 -3.83 7.35 12.54
N PRO A 84 -2.65 7.99 12.51
CA PRO A 84 -2.53 9.36 12.98
C PRO A 84 -3.39 10.31 12.13
N GLU A 85 -3.84 11.41 12.73
CA GLU A 85 -4.49 12.49 11.98
C GLU A 85 -3.59 12.92 10.82
N GLY A 86 -4.17 13.03 9.61
CA GLY A 86 -3.39 13.38 8.42
C GLY A 86 -2.62 12.22 7.77
N ALA A 87 -2.94 10.97 8.12
CA ALA A 87 -2.37 9.81 7.45
C ALA A 87 -2.62 9.82 5.94
N ILE A 88 -1.62 9.33 5.21
CA ILE A 88 -1.60 9.16 3.77
C ILE A 88 -1.67 7.66 3.47
N LEU A 89 -2.66 7.24 2.68
CA LEU A 89 -2.81 5.86 2.22
C LEU A 89 -2.46 5.76 0.74
N GLY A 90 -1.66 4.76 0.36
CA GLY A 90 -1.30 4.46 -1.02
C GLY A 90 -1.58 3.00 -1.39
N GLU A 91 -1.70 2.75 -2.69
CA GLU A 91 -1.70 1.41 -3.26
C GLU A 91 -0.26 0.91 -3.40
N LEU A 92 -0.03 -0.35 -3.06
CA LEU A 92 1.29 -0.96 -3.00
C LEU A 92 1.35 -2.19 -3.90
N THR A 93 2.45 -2.33 -4.64
CA THR A 93 2.81 -3.57 -5.34
C THR A 93 4.23 -3.95 -4.94
N LEU A 94 4.41 -5.18 -4.46
CA LEU A 94 5.70 -5.78 -4.10
C LEU A 94 5.94 -7.02 -4.97
N GLU A 95 7.19 -7.27 -5.32
CA GLU A 95 7.68 -8.50 -5.93
C GLU A 95 8.72 -9.13 -4.99
N ALA A 96 8.48 -10.36 -4.56
CA ALA A 96 9.45 -11.14 -3.82
C ALA A 96 10.20 -12.07 -4.78
N THR A 97 11.53 -11.95 -4.83
CA THR A 97 12.43 -12.85 -5.54
C THR A 97 13.14 -13.77 -4.55
N PHE A 98 12.67 -15.01 -4.45
CA PHE A 98 13.07 -15.91 -3.36
C PHE A 98 14.49 -16.47 -3.51
N ALA A 99 14.98 -16.64 -4.74
CA ALA A 99 16.34 -17.15 -4.98
C ALA A 99 17.43 -16.18 -4.49
N ASP A 100 17.16 -14.88 -4.61
CA ASP A 100 18.08 -13.82 -4.25
C ASP A 100 17.79 -13.26 -2.84
N GLY A 101 16.68 -13.67 -2.22
CA GLY A 101 16.27 -13.22 -0.89
C GLY A 101 15.96 -11.74 -0.88
N PHE A 102 15.08 -11.29 -1.78
CA PHE A 102 14.85 -9.86 -2.01
C PHE A 102 13.36 -9.57 -2.21
N VAL A 103 12.91 -8.42 -1.70
CA VAL A 103 11.57 -7.88 -1.93
C VAL A 103 11.72 -6.43 -2.40
N ASP A 104 11.21 -6.12 -3.59
CA ASP A 104 11.15 -4.76 -4.09
C ASP A 104 9.75 -4.37 -4.52
N GLY A 105 9.49 -3.07 -4.63
CA GLY A 105 8.22 -2.63 -5.13
C GLY A 105 8.04 -1.13 -5.16
N THR A 106 6.80 -0.73 -5.41
CA THR A 106 6.41 0.66 -5.53
C THR A 106 5.07 0.89 -4.85
N ALA A 107 4.93 2.05 -4.22
CA ALA A 107 3.64 2.56 -3.78
C ALA A 107 3.27 3.85 -4.51
N SER A 108 2.00 3.97 -4.88
CA SER A 108 1.46 5.09 -5.65
C SER A 108 -0.01 5.36 -5.33
N ASN A 109 -0.67 6.26 -6.08
CA ASN A 109 -2.09 6.60 -5.93
C ASN A 109 -2.49 7.05 -4.52
N PHE A 110 -1.65 7.89 -3.91
CA PHE A 110 -1.77 8.30 -2.52
C PHE A 110 -2.95 9.26 -2.26
N LEU A 111 -3.64 9.03 -1.14
CA LEU A 111 -4.75 9.83 -0.64
C LEU A 111 -4.56 10.16 0.84
N GLY A 112 -4.68 11.43 1.19
CA GLY A 112 -4.80 11.86 2.59
C GLY A 112 -6.22 11.69 3.12
N GLU A 113 -6.37 11.68 4.44
CA GLU A 113 -7.64 11.51 5.17
C GLU A 113 -8.79 12.40 4.65
N ASN A 114 -8.47 13.65 4.28
CA ASN A 114 -9.42 14.61 3.72
C ASN A 114 -9.72 14.40 2.22
N SER A 115 -9.39 13.22 1.68
CA SER A 115 -9.46 12.88 0.24
C SER A 115 -8.63 13.79 -0.65
N GLU A 116 -7.59 14.41 -0.10
CA GLU A 116 -6.57 15.11 -0.86
C GLU A 116 -5.71 14.10 -1.61
N THR A 117 -5.40 14.38 -2.87
CA THR A 117 -4.59 13.49 -3.70
C THR A 117 -3.14 13.91 -3.65
N PHE A 118 -2.27 12.96 -3.32
CA PHE A 118 -0.83 13.13 -3.41
C PHE A 118 -0.33 12.51 -4.72
N GLY A 119 0.42 13.29 -5.48
CA GLY A 119 1.24 12.77 -6.58
C GLY A 119 2.54 12.15 -6.04
N GLY A 120 3.30 11.52 -6.93
CA GLY A 120 4.58 10.90 -6.59
C GLY A 120 4.52 9.38 -6.47
N GLU A 121 5.63 8.80 -6.08
CA GLU A 121 5.84 7.35 -5.92
C GLU A 121 6.85 7.13 -4.79
N LEU A 122 6.65 6.05 -4.04
CA LEU A 122 7.63 5.54 -3.09
C LEU A 122 8.20 4.23 -3.62
N THR A 123 9.51 4.07 -3.51
CA THR A 123 10.23 2.84 -3.84
C THR A 123 10.44 2.05 -2.56
N ILE A 124 10.22 0.74 -2.62
CA ILE A 124 10.45 -0.20 -1.53
C ILE A 124 11.60 -1.12 -1.96
N ILE A 125 12.64 -1.21 -1.13
CA ILE A 125 13.81 -2.05 -1.38
C ILE A 125 14.13 -2.77 -0.08
N GLN A 126 13.94 -4.09 -0.04
CA GLN A 126 14.11 -4.90 1.16
C GLN A 126 14.92 -6.15 0.88
N ASP A 127 15.90 -6.38 1.74
CA ASP A 127 16.66 -7.61 1.79
C ASP A 127 15.96 -8.59 2.76
N VAL A 128 15.87 -9.86 2.39
CA VAL A 128 15.45 -10.92 3.31
C VAL A 128 16.62 -11.17 4.27
N VAL A 129 16.46 -10.72 5.51
CA VAL A 129 17.56 -10.66 6.49
C VAL A 129 17.75 -12.01 7.18
N ASP A 130 16.66 -12.64 7.56
CA ASP A 130 16.65 -13.96 8.20
C ASP A 130 15.37 -14.69 7.77
N PHE A 131 15.49 -16.01 7.61
CA PHE A 131 14.31 -16.83 7.43
C PHE A 131 13.74 -17.28 8.79
N GLU A 132 14.45 -17.17 9.92
CA GLU A 132 14.01 -17.64 11.24
C GLU A 132 13.66 -16.51 12.24
N PRO A 133 12.47 -15.86 12.16
CA PRO A 133 11.34 -16.14 11.26
C PRO A 133 11.46 -15.42 9.91
N ALA A 134 10.54 -15.67 8.96
CA ALA A 134 10.65 -15.20 7.58
C ALA A 134 10.47 -13.69 7.51
N GLU A 135 11.57 -12.98 7.76
CA GLU A 135 11.65 -11.55 8.00
C GLU A 135 12.47 -10.88 6.89
N PHE A 136 12.10 -9.63 6.60
CA PHE A 136 12.81 -8.79 5.67
C PHE A 136 12.93 -7.38 6.22
N GLU A 137 14.01 -6.70 5.89
CA GLU A 137 14.29 -5.33 6.31
C GLU A 137 14.80 -4.54 5.11
N GLY A 138 14.59 -3.23 5.14
CA GLY A 138 15.07 -2.36 4.07
C GLY A 138 14.54 -0.96 4.18
N THR A 139 14.39 -0.28 3.05
CA THR A 139 13.99 1.12 3.01
C THR A 139 12.72 1.35 2.19
N ILE A 140 11.98 2.39 2.57
CA ILE A 140 10.90 2.97 1.80
C ILE A 140 11.24 4.44 1.61
N ASP A 141 11.56 4.82 0.37
CA ASP A 141 12.01 6.17 0.05
C ASP A 141 11.32 6.73 -1.18
N GLY A 142 11.18 8.05 -1.25
CA GLY A 142 10.60 8.70 -2.42
C GLY A 142 10.14 10.12 -2.16
N THR A 143 9.28 10.60 -3.05
CA THR A 143 8.75 11.97 -2.96
C THR A 143 7.26 11.95 -3.23
N LEU A 144 6.49 12.50 -2.29
CA LEU A 144 5.08 12.79 -2.46
C LEU A 144 4.89 14.27 -2.79
N THR A 145 3.83 14.62 -3.50
CA THR A 145 3.53 16.02 -3.84
C THR A 145 2.07 16.35 -3.63
N ASN A 146 1.75 17.44 -2.94
CA ASN A 146 0.39 17.93 -2.76
C ASN A 146 0.38 19.46 -2.85
N GLY A 147 -0.51 20.04 -3.67
CA GLY A 147 -0.72 21.49 -3.68
C GLY A 147 0.47 22.35 -4.14
N GLY A 148 1.60 21.76 -4.56
CA GLY A 148 2.84 22.46 -4.87
C GLY A 148 3.95 22.26 -3.83
N ASP A 149 3.63 21.59 -2.71
CA ASP A 149 4.58 21.15 -1.70
C ASP A 149 5.13 19.77 -2.06
N GLU A 150 6.41 19.56 -1.76
CA GLU A 150 7.12 18.29 -1.91
C GLU A 150 7.38 17.69 -0.52
N TYR A 151 7.13 16.39 -0.37
CA TYR A 151 7.36 15.65 0.87
C TYR A 151 8.37 14.54 0.58
N LEU A 152 9.59 14.69 1.06
CA LEU A 152 10.61 13.65 0.98
C LEU A 152 10.35 12.62 2.07
N VAL A 153 10.15 11.37 1.67
CA VAL A 153 9.91 10.25 2.58
C VAL A 153 11.18 9.41 2.62
N ASP A 154 11.65 9.09 3.82
CA ASP A 154 12.81 8.25 4.07
C ASP A 154 12.56 7.41 5.33
N LEU A 155 12.19 6.15 5.14
CA LEU A 155 11.80 5.23 6.21
C LEU A 155 12.64 3.95 6.18
N ASP A 156 13.13 3.54 7.33
CA ASP A 156 13.59 2.17 7.56
C ASP A 156 12.36 1.28 7.79
N SER A 157 12.35 0.09 7.20
CA SER A 157 11.22 -0.83 7.23
C SER A 157 11.62 -2.24 7.63
N PHE A 158 10.67 -2.92 8.26
CA PHE A 158 10.74 -4.32 8.66
C PHE A 158 9.41 -4.99 8.32
N GLY A 159 9.43 -6.24 7.87
CA GLY A 159 8.22 -7.00 7.65
C GLY A 159 8.40 -8.50 7.71
N ILE A 160 7.27 -9.20 7.57
CA ILE A 160 7.14 -10.64 7.69
C ILE A 160 6.28 -11.23 6.57
N PHE A 161 6.58 -12.47 6.19
CA PHE A 161 5.71 -13.28 5.35
C PHE A 161 4.62 -13.97 6.19
N LEU A 162 3.40 -14.03 5.64
CA LEU A 162 2.20 -14.54 6.29
C LEU A 162 1.55 -15.65 5.47
N GLY A 163 1.12 -16.71 6.17
CA GLY A 163 0.40 -17.83 5.57
C GLY A 163 1.22 -18.68 4.63
N LEU A 164 0.64 -19.80 4.19
CA LEU A 164 1.23 -20.70 3.21
C LEU A 164 0.12 -21.41 2.43
N ALA A 165 0.00 -21.10 1.16
CA ALA A 165 -0.88 -21.78 0.22
C ALA A 165 -0.07 -22.31 -0.96
N ASP A 166 -0.24 -23.60 -1.27
CA ASP A 166 0.44 -24.27 -2.39
C ASP A 166 1.98 -24.08 -2.42
N GLY A 167 2.59 -23.95 -1.23
CA GLY A 167 4.03 -23.78 -1.06
C GLY A 167 4.55 -22.36 -1.29
N GLN A 168 3.67 -21.36 -1.29
CA GLN A 168 4.02 -19.93 -1.38
C GLN A 168 3.38 -19.15 -0.23
N PRO A 169 4.02 -18.05 0.23
CA PRO A 169 3.38 -17.13 1.16
C PRO A 169 2.07 -16.56 0.61
N GLU A 170 1.09 -16.38 1.47
CA GLU A 170 -0.22 -15.81 1.10
C GLU A 170 -0.20 -14.29 1.16
N GLY A 171 0.66 -13.71 2.01
CA GLY A 171 0.81 -12.27 2.12
C GLY A 171 2.07 -11.82 2.83
N LEU A 172 2.15 -10.51 2.98
CA LEU A 172 3.23 -9.75 3.60
C LEU A 172 2.60 -8.70 4.51
N ALA A 173 3.22 -8.43 5.65
CA ALA A 173 2.90 -7.29 6.49
C ALA A 173 4.18 -6.68 7.05
N GLY A 174 4.18 -5.37 7.29
CA GLY A 174 5.33 -4.74 7.90
C GLY A 174 5.07 -3.34 8.42
N LEU A 175 6.08 -2.82 9.10
CA LEU A 175 6.12 -1.50 9.70
C LEU A 175 7.31 -0.74 9.14
N ALA A 176 7.20 0.58 9.17
CA ALA A 176 8.28 1.47 8.77
C ALA A 176 8.36 2.65 9.75
N THR A 177 9.56 3.16 9.94
CA THR A 177 9.83 4.32 10.79
C THR A 177 10.95 5.14 10.19
N GLY A 178 10.89 6.45 10.33
CA GLY A 178 11.93 7.32 9.79
C GLY A 178 11.45 8.75 9.81
N THR A 179 11.58 9.43 8.67
CA THR A 179 11.21 10.83 8.55
C THR A 179 10.42 11.16 7.31
N ILE A 180 9.61 12.22 7.43
CA ILE A 180 9.05 12.95 6.30
C ILE A 180 9.53 14.40 6.38
N GLN A 181 9.92 14.97 5.25
CA GLN A 181 10.38 16.35 5.18
C GLN A 181 9.56 17.12 4.14
N GLU A 182 8.78 18.09 4.61
CA GLU A 182 8.07 19.03 3.75
C GLU A 182 9.02 20.13 3.25
N ASN A 183 9.20 20.21 1.93
CA ASN A 183 10.02 21.21 1.25
C ASN A 183 11.42 21.33 1.89
N ALA A 184 11.79 22.54 2.34
CA ALA A 184 13.05 22.83 3.02
C ALA A 184 12.88 23.01 4.54
N LEU A 185 11.80 22.48 5.11
CA LEU A 185 11.57 22.47 6.56
C LEU A 185 12.41 21.40 7.24
N GLU A 186 12.43 21.41 8.57
CA GLU A 186 13.09 20.35 9.34
C GLU A 186 12.31 19.03 9.18
N PRO A 187 12.98 17.87 9.07
CA PRO A 187 12.30 16.59 9.02
C PRO A 187 11.48 16.32 10.28
N GLU A 188 10.30 15.75 10.09
CA GLU A 188 9.42 15.26 11.14
C GLU A 188 9.54 13.74 11.24
N LEU A 189 9.28 13.18 12.43
CA LEU A 189 9.23 11.72 12.58
C LEU A 189 8.03 11.19 11.81
N ALA A 190 8.22 10.05 11.16
CA ALA A 190 7.21 9.35 10.41
C ALA A 190 7.17 7.87 10.78
N VAL A 191 5.96 7.31 10.76
CA VAL A 191 5.70 5.88 10.86
C VAL A 191 4.87 5.44 9.66
N GLY A 192 5.05 4.20 9.27
CA GLY A 192 4.21 3.57 8.27
C GLY A 192 3.88 2.14 8.63
N ALA A 193 2.82 1.64 8.03
CA ALA A 193 2.46 0.23 8.04
C ALA A 193 2.07 -0.16 6.63
N PHE A 194 2.43 -1.36 6.22
CA PHE A 194 2.05 -1.88 4.91
C PHE A 194 1.59 -3.30 5.00
N ILE A 195 0.71 -3.66 4.06
CA ILE A 195 0.19 -5.01 3.94
C ILE A 195 -0.10 -5.34 2.48
N ALA A 196 0.19 -6.56 2.06
CA ALA A 196 -0.06 -7.01 0.70
C ALA A 196 -0.38 -8.51 0.65
N GLU A 197 -1.24 -8.93 -0.27
CA GLU A 197 -1.58 -10.34 -0.50
C GLU A 197 -1.21 -10.77 -1.91
N ILE A 198 -0.95 -12.06 -2.10
CA ILE A 198 -0.68 -12.64 -3.42
C ILE A 198 -1.95 -12.64 -4.29
N GLU A 199 -1.82 -12.36 -5.59
CA GLU A 199 -2.95 -12.42 -6.55
C GLU A 199 -3.33 -13.85 -7.02
#